data_AF-A0A847BN12-F1
#
_entry.id   AF-A0A847BN12-F1
#
_cell.length_a   1.000
_cell.length_b   1.000
_cell.length_c   1.000
_cell.angle_alpha   90.00
_cell.angle_beta   90.00
_cell.angle_gamma   90.00
#
_symmetry.space_group_name_H-M   'P 1'
#
loop_
_entity.id
_entity.type
_entity.pdbx_description
1 polymer ?
#
loop_
_entity_poly.entity_id
_entity_poly.type
_entity_poly.pdbx_seq_one_letter_code
_entity_poly.pdbx_strand_id
1 'polypeptide(L)'
;MARIADVLKYEGDNSTFIWKHPIEDFNTTTQLIVHESQEAIFFLNGQALDLFGPGRHTLETQNIPLIRKYLNKPTGDETPFHCEVYFINMVQQMAIRWGT
;
A
#
# COMPACT_ATOMS: atom_id res chain seq x y z
N MET A 1 -2.14 -19.79 7.00
CA MET A 1 -3.58 -19.68 7.30
C MET A 1 -4.10 -18.47 6.55
N ALA A 2 -4.88 -18.68 5.49
CA ALA A 2 -5.41 -17.59 4.66
C ALA A 2 -6.35 -16.72 5.50
N ARG A 3 -5.97 -15.46 5.73
CA ARG A 3 -6.83 -14.48 6.37
C ARG A 3 -7.73 -13.90 5.28
N ILE A 4 -9.03 -14.03 5.47
CA ILE A 4 -10.06 -13.60 4.50
C ILE A 4 -10.10 -12.06 4.41
N ALA A 5 -9.58 -11.37 5.41
CA ALA A 5 -9.34 -9.94 5.41
C ALA A 5 -8.06 -9.64 6.18
N ASP A 6 -7.10 -9.02 5.51
CA ASP A 6 -5.91 -8.48 6.16
C ASP A 6 -6.14 -6.99 6.47
N VAL A 7 -5.52 -6.53 7.55
CA VAL A 7 -5.53 -5.11 7.93
C VAL A 7 -4.10 -4.61 7.78
N LEU A 8 -3.89 -3.74 6.79
CA LEU A 8 -2.62 -3.08 6.56
C LEU A 8 -2.62 -1.77 7.34
N LYS A 9 -1.69 -1.64 8.27
CA LYS A 9 -1.47 -0.42 9.03
C LYS A 9 -0.01 -0.31 9.42
N TYR A 10 0.48 0.91 9.52
CA TYR A 10 1.81 1.18 10.03
C TYR A 10 1.71 1.83 11.41
N GLU A 11 2.27 1.15 12.41
CA GLU A 11 2.31 1.60 13.83
C GLU A 11 3.77 1.88 14.26
N GLY A 12 4.66 2.11 13.30
CA GLY A 12 6.08 2.35 13.57
C GLY A 12 6.35 3.80 14.01
N ASP A 13 7.63 4.10 14.16
CA ASP A 13 8.08 5.37 14.68
C ASP A 13 8.09 6.47 13.61
N ASN A 14 8.00 7.72 14.07
CA ASN A 14 8.04 8.88 13.17
C ASN A 14 9.41 9.15 12.55
N SER A 15 10.43 8.35 12.87
CA SER A 15 11.78 8.47 12.29
C SER A 15 11.89 7.83 10.90
N THR A 16 11.02 6.87 10.58
CA THR A 16 11.01 6.21 9.28
C THR A 16 10.18 7.01 8.27
N PHE A 17 10.83 7.55 7.24
CA PHE A 17 10.15 8.32 6.18
C PHE A 17 9.30 7.47 5.25
N ILE A 18 9.82 6.31 4.85
CA ILE A 18 9.14 5.39 3.93
C ILE A 18 9.30 3.99 4.49
N TRP A 19 8.19 3.30 4.64
CA TRP A 19 8.17 1.93 5.15
C TRP A 19 7.33 1.04 4.23
N LYS A 20 7.95 -0.04 3.74
CA LYS A 20 7.26 -1.09 2.98
C LYS A 20 6.58 -2.04 3.94
N HIS A 21 5.28 -2.27 3.75
CA HIS A 21 4.56 -3.26 4.55
C HIS A 21 5.05 -4.69 4.23
N PRO A 22 5.28 -5.57 5.23
CA PRO A 22 5.86 -6.90 5.02
C PRO A 22 4.90 -7.90 4.37
N ILE A 23 3.59 -7.62 4.41
CA ILE A 23 2.59 -8.41 3.72
C ILE A 23 2.52 -7.94 2.27
N GLU A 24 2.85 -8.87 1.39
CA GLU A 24 2.70 -8.78 -0.07
C GLU A 24 1.54 -9.68 -0.50
N ASP A 25 0.99 -9.44 -1.68
CA ASP A 25 0.02 -10.33 -2.34
C ASP A 25 -1.26 -10.58 -1.50
N PHE A 26 -1.87 -9.47 -1.07
CA PHE A 26 -3.09 -9.48 -0.28
C PHE A 26 -4.37 -9.44 -1.15
N ASN A 27 -5.49 -9.87 -0.57
CA ASN A 27 -6.78 -9.98 -1.27
C ASN A 27 -7.50 -8.64 -1.41
N THR A 28 -8.44 -8.58 -2.36
CA THR A 28 -9.36 -7.46 -2.67
C THR A 28 -10.23 -6.99 -1.49
N THR A 29 -10.27 -7.73 -0.37
CA THR A 29 -11.07 -7.41 0.83
C THR A 29 -10.21 -6.81 1.96
N THR A 30 -8.96 -6.48 1.67
CA THR A 30 -8.01 -5.95 2.65
C THR A 30 -8.36 -4.51 3.03
N GLN A 31 -8.27 -4.21 4.32
CA GLN A 31 -8.48 -2.86 4.86
C GLN A 31 -7.13 -2.16 5.02
N LEU A 32 -7.00 -0.97 4.44
CA LEU A 32 -5.85 -0.09 4.61
C LEU A 32 -6.22 1.02 5.59
N ILE A 33 -5.48 1.12 6.69
CA ILE A 33 -5.65 2.19 7.68
C ILE A 33 -4.42 3.08 7.61
N VAL A 34 -4.64 4.33 7.23
CA VAL A 34 -3.61 5.36 7.12
C VAL A 34 -3.82 6.38 8.23
N HIS A 35 -2.76 6.64 9.01
CA HIS A 35 -2.79 7.65 10.07
C HIS A 35 -2.79 9.07 9.49
N GLU A 36 -3.24 10.05 10.28
CA GLU A 36 -3.34 11.46 9.85
C GLU A 36 -2.03 12.07 9.37
N SER A 37 -0.91 11.59 9.90
CA SER A 37 0.43 12.08 9.60
C SER A 37 1.14 11.27 8.53
N GLN A 38 0.41 10.42 7.82
CA GLN A 38 0.93 9.47 6.85
C GLN A 38 0.12 9.49 5.56
N GLU A 39 0.77 9.08 4.48
CA GLU A 39 0.13 8.70 3.23
C GLU A 39 0.53 7.26 2.88
N ALA A 40 -0.30 6.57 2.12
CA ALA A 40 0.03 5.23 1.65
C ALA A 40 -0.02 5.14 0.13
N ILE A 41 1.02 4.59 -0.50
CA ILE A 41 1.04 4.30 -1.94
C ILE A 41 0.82 2.81 -2.15
N PHE A 42 -0.14 2.49 -3.01
CA PHE A 42 -0.36 1.13 -3.47
C PHE A 42 0.35 0.89 -4.80
N PHE A 43 1.13 -0.19 -4.85
CA PHE A 43 1.80 -0.66 -6.05
C PHE A 43 1.22 -2.00 -6.49
N LEU A 44 1.12 -2.14 -7.81
CA LEU A 44 0.76 -3.38 -8.47
C LEU A 44 1.79 -3.67 -9.56
N ASN A 45 2.43 -4.83 -9.50
CA ASN A 45 3.46 -5.24 -10.47
C ASN A 45 4.53 -4.14 -10.72
N GLY A 46 4.91 -3.43 -9.66
CA GLY A 46 5.91 -2.35 -9.71
C GLY A 46 5.40 -1.01 -10.23
N GLN A 47 4.10 -0.84 -10.47
CA GLN A 47 3.51 0.46 -10.83
C GLN A 47 2.73 1.04 -9.66
N ALA A 48 3.02 2.30 -9.30
CA ALA A 48 2.21 3.06 -8.36
C ALA A 48 0.86 3.34 -8.99
N LEU A 49 -0.19 2.75 -8.42
CA LEU A 49 -1.54 2.84 -8.97
C LEU A 49 -2.39 3.89 -8.28
N ASP A 50 -2.25 4.01 -6.96
CA ASP A 50 -3.07 4.93 -6.18
C ASP A 50 -2.35 5.43 -4.93
N LEU A 51 -2.75 6.63 -4.50
CA LEU A 51 -2.30 7.29 -3.28
C LEU A 51 -3.48 7.43 -2.33
N PHE A 52 -3.34 6.86 -1.14
CA PHE A 52 -4.32 6.89 -0.08
C PHE A 52 -3.91 7.91 0.98
N GLY A 53 -4.75 8.93 1.15
CA GLY A 53 -4.63 9.88 2.26
C GLY A 53 -5.10 9.29 3.60
N PRO A 54 -5.15 10.11 4.65
CA PRO A 54 -5.48 9.64 6.00
C PRO A 54 -6.91 9.12 6.11
N GLY A 55 -7.09 8.03 6.84
CA GLY A 55 -8.37 7.36 7.03
C GLY A 55 -8.34 5.87 6.73
N ARG A 56 -9.54 5.26 6.71
CA ARG A 56 -9.73 3.84 6.41
C ARG A 56 -10.20 3.66 4.97
N HIS A 57 -9.43 2.90 4.20
CA HIS A 57 -9.70 2.59 2.80
C HIS A 57 -9.85 1.09 2.61
N THR A 58 -10.75 0.66 1.74
CA THR A 58 -10.85 -0.75 1.35
C THR A 58 -10.11 -0.92 0.04
N LEU A 59 -9.11 -1.80 0.02
CA LEU A 59 -8.28 -2.07 -1.15
C LEU A 59 -9.01 -3.01 -2.10
N GLU A 60 -10.00 -2.48 -2.81
CA GLU A 60 -10.71 -3.23 -3.84
C GLU A 60 -9.98 -3.10 -5.19
N THR A 61 -9.49 -4.23 -5.71
CA THR A 61 -9.01 -4.42 -7.09
C THR A 61 -9.97 -3.86 -8.16
N GLN A 62 -11.28 -3.75 -7.85
CA GLN A 62 -12.29 -3.16 -8.74
C GLN A 62 -12.32 -1.63 -8.74
N ASN A 63 -11.74 -0.96 -7.72
CA ASN A 63 -11.86 0.48 -7.53
C ASN A 63 -10.66 1.27 -8.08
N ILE A 64 -9.71 0.59 -8.73
CA ILE A 64 -8.56 1.21 -9.38
C ILE A 64 -8.83 1.30 -10.90
N PRO A 65 -9.25 2.47 -11.43
CA PRO A 65 -9.60 2.64 -12.84
C PRO A 65 -8.47 2.32 -13.83
N LEU A 66 -7.19 2.32 -13.38
CA LEU A 66 -6.01 2.01 -14.21
C LEU A 66 -5.76 0.51 -14.42
N ILE A 67 -6.37 -0.38 -13.62
CA ILE A 67 -6.17 -1.85 -13.76
C ILE A 67 -6.83 -2.40 -15.05
N ARG A 68 -7.81 -1.69 -15.62
CA ARG A 68 -8.53 -2.11 -16.84
C ARG A 68 -7.63 -2.30 -18.07
N LYS A 69 -6.43 -1.69 -18.12
CA LYS A 69 -5.49 -1.89 -19.23
C LYS A 69 -4.65 -3.16 -19.11
N TYR A 70 -4.41 -3.67 -17.90
CA TYR A 70 -3.55 -4.84 -17.67
C TYR A 70 -4.33 -6.15 -17.48
N LEU A 71 -5.62 -6.08 -17.14
CA LEU A 71 -6.45 -7.26 -16.84
C LEU A 71 -6.92 -8.07 -18.08
N ASN A 72 -6.61 -7.63 -19.30
CA ASN A 72 -7.05 -8.31 -20.54
C ASN A 72 -6.22 -9.55 -20.92
N LYS A 73 -5.29 -10.01 -20.08
CA LYS A 73 -4.62 -11.30 -20.28
C LYS A 73 -5.28 -12.37 -19.41
N PRO A 74 -6.03 -13.32 -20.00
CA PRO A 74 -6.57 -14.44 -19.25
C PRO A 74 -5.41 -15.36 -18.91
N THR A 75 -5.02 -15.43 -17.65
CA THR A 75 -4.06 -16.43 -17.19
C THR A 75 -4.68 -17.09 -15.97
N GLY A 76 -4.96 -18.38 -16.11
CA GLY A 76 -5.78 -19.14 -15.18
C GLY A 76 -5.15 -19.30 -13.79
N ASP A 77 -6.04 -19.37 -12.80
CA ASP A 77 -5.92 -19.98 -11.47
C ASP A 77 -4.77 -19.59 -10.51
N GLU A 78 -3.88 -18.68 -10.87
CA GLU A 78 -3.01 -17.98 -9.91
C GLU A 78 -3.25 -16.48 -10.05
N THR A 79 -3.54 -15.76 -8.96
CA THR A 79 -3.65 -14.30 -8.96
C THR A 79 -2.31 -13.70 -9.41
N PRO A 80 -2.14 -13.28 -10.68
CA PRO A 80 -0.83 -12.98 -11.27
C PRO A 80 -0.37 -11.55 -10.93
N PHE A 81 -0.80 -11.05 -9.77
CA PHE A 81 -0.70 -9.66 -9.41
C PHE A 81 0.10 -9.54 -8.13
N HIS A 82 1.37 -9.14 -8.29
CA HIS A 82 2.19 -8.77 -7.15
C HIS A 82 1.69 -7.43 -6.61
N CYS A 83 1.36 -7.37 -5.33
CA CYS A 83 0.90 -6.13 -4.72
C CYS A 83 1.64 -5.80 -3.42
N GLU A 84 1.94 -4.52 -3.26
CA GLU A 84 2.71 -4.01 -2.13
C GLU A 84 2.19 -2.61 -1.75
N VAL A 85 2.33 -2.27 -0.46
CA VAL A 85 1.93 -0.96 0.08
C VAL A 85 3.11 -0.33 0.78
N TYR A 86 3.34 0.95 0.46
CA TYR A 86 4.33 1.79 1.12
C TYR A 86 3.62 2.84 1.94
N PHE A 87 4.01 2.98 3.20
CA PHE A 87 3.59 4.08 4.06
C PHE A 87 4.66 5.15 4.03
N ILE A 88 4.26 6.38 3.72
CA ILE A 88 5.09 7.57 3.71
C ILE A 88 4.70 8.41 4.92
N ASN A 89 5.67 8.71 5.77
CA ASN A 89 5.47 9.59 6.91
C ASN A 89 5.69 11.04 6.48
N MET A 90 4.67 11.88 6.68
CA MET A 90 4.70 13.31 6.35
C MET A 90 5.10 14.20 7.53
N VAL A 91 5.42 13.61 8.68
CA VAL A 91 5.85 14.38 9.86
C VAL A 91 7.16 15.11 9.54
N GLN A 92 7.18 16.41 9.84
CA GLN A 92 8.39 17.23 9.73
C GLN A 92 9.42 16.77 10.76
N GLN A 93 10.44 16.04 10.31
CA GLN A 93 11.58 15.70 11.16
C GLN A 93 12.56 16.87 11.23
N MET A 94 12.66 17.45 12.42
CA MET A 94 13.67 18.45 12.74
C MET A 94 14.98 17.74 13.12
N ALA A 95 16.13 18.35 12.80
CA ALA A 95 17.48 17.87 13.15
C ALA A 95 18.02 16.66 12.36
N ILE A 96 17.62 16.47 11.09
CA ILE A 96 18.36 15.60 10.17
C ILE A 96 19.75 16.21 9.96
N ARG A 97 20.76 15.63 10.61
CA ARG A 97 22.15 16.04 10.42
C ARG A 97 22.56 15.68 9.00
N TRP A 98 22.68 16.67 8.13
CA TRP A 98 23.38 16.50 6.86
C TRP A 98 24.83 16.15 7.19
N GLY A 99 25.28 14.98 6.75
CA GLY A 99 26.65 14.55 6.97
C GLY A 99 27.61 15.56 6.32
N THR A 100 28.44 16.20 7.14
CA THR A 100 29.64 16.91 6.69
C THR A 100 30.80 15.95 6.59
#